data_AF-A0A660MWL7-F1
#
_entry.id   AF-A0A660MWL7-F1
#
_cell.length_a   1.000
_cell.length_b   1.000
_cell.length_c   1.000
_cell.angle_alpha   90.00
_cell.angle_beta   90.00
_cell.angle_gamma   90.00
#
_symmetry.space_group_name_H-M   'P 1'
#
loop_
_entity.id
_entity.type
_entity.pdbx_description
1 polymer ?
#
loop_
_entity_poly.entity_id
_entity_poly.type
_entity_poly.pdbx_seq_one_letter_code
_entity_poly.pdbx_strand_id
1 'polypeptide(L)'
;MKILFSLKEHHLFSTIKFILNNQKKPKKVKIISFCILFVLFSASIAYLYYQNSNIYLIIFLVIFYAVFLFLFLKFIDYCFEKFIRKYIEKNYFDLIGKVFSFEILENQIIFSVQNGDLELKIKRELILDTIDEKNYIFLLLRKDFALFIPKSELSEKDLSELQKLLILN
;
A
#
# COMPACT_ATOMS: atom_id res chain seq x y z
N MET A 1 -11.44 -6.99 -26.10
CA MET A 1 -12.39 -6.59 -25.01
C MET A 1 -11.97 -5.25 -24.47
N LYS A 2 -12.89 -4.29 -24.28
CA LYS A 2 -12.59 -2.96 -23.73
C LYS A 2 -13.23 -2.79 -22.35
N ILE A 3 -12.39 -2.63 -21.34
CA ILE A 3 -12.76 -2.39 -19.95
C ILE A 3 -12.62 -0.90 -19.67
N LEU A 4 -13.60 -0.30 -19.01
CA LEU A 4 -13.51 1.08 -18.52
C LEU A 4 -13.45 1.06 -17.00
N PHE A 5 -12.46 1.74 -16.43
CA PHE A 5 -12.39 1.89 -14.97
C PHE A 5 -11.96 3.30 -14.58
N SER A 6 -12.51 3.78 -13.46
CA SER A 6 -12.14 5.06 -12.88
C SER A 6 -11.17 4.86 -11.72
N LEU A 7 -10.13 5.67 -11.68
CA LEU A 7 -9.09 5.58 -10.67
C LEU A 7 -9.36 6.59 -9.55
N LYS A 8 -9.88 6.07 -8.43
CA LYS A 8 -10.17 6.84 -7.21
C LYS A 8 -8.96 6.87 -6.27
N GLU A 9 -8.87 7.90 -5.45
CA GLU A 9 -7.82 8.05 -4.42
C GLU A 9 -7.72 6.81 -3.52
N HIS A 10 -8.86 6.23 -3.14
CA HIS A 10 -8.91 5.02 -2.32
C HIS A 10 -8.18 3.81 -2.96
N HIS A 11 -8.25 3.66 -4.28
CA HIS A 11 -7.56 2.58 -5.00
C HIS A 11 -6.04 2.80 -5.00
N LEU A 12 -5.58 4.03 -5.19
CA LEU A 12 -4.16 4.38 -5.09
C LEU A 12 -3.64 4.18 -3.67
N PHE A 13 -4.40 4.64 -2.68
CA PHE A 13 -4.04 4.55 -1.27
C PHE A 13 -3.85 3.10 -0.83
N SER A 14 -4.83 2.24 -1.11
CA SER A 14 -4.76 0.82 -0.76
C SER A 14 -3.65 0.08 -1.52
N THR A 15 -3.41 0.41 -2.79
CA THR A 15 -2.33 -0.17 -3.59
C THR A 15 -0.95 0.21 -3.04
N ILE A 16 -0.71 1.49 -2.78
CA ILE A 16 0.56 1.97 -2.22
C ILE A 16 0.76 1.42 -0.80
N LYS A 17 -0.30 1.36 0.01
CA LYS A 17 -0.27 0.74 1.33
C LYS A 17 0.12 -0.75 1.25
N PHE A 18 -0.41 -1.50 0.28
CA PHE A 18 -0.05 -2.89 0.04
C PHE A 18 1.42 -3.05 -0.35
N ILE A 19 1.87 -2.29 -1.35
CA ILE A 19 3.26 -2.34 -1.84
C ILE A 19 4.22 -2.04 -0.68
N LEU A 20 3.98 -0.95 0.07
CA LEU A 20 4.83 -0.60 1.19
C LEU A 20 4.79 -1.64 2.31
N ASN A 21 3.63 -2.23 2.61
CA ASN A 21 3.54 -3.25 3.66
C ASN A 21 4.30 -4.55 3.30
N ASN A 22 4.39 -4.87 2.01
CA ASN A 22 5.18 -5.99 1.52
C ASN A 22 6.67 -5.68 1.41
N GLN A 23 7.08 -4.41 1.46
CA GLN A 23 8.49 -4.05 1.55
C GLN A 23 9.07 -4.35 2.94
N LYS A 24 10.30 -4.88 2.96
CA LYS A 24 11.05 -5.17 4.21
C LYS A 24 11.48 -3.90 4.96
N LYS A 25 11.65 -2.77 4.27
CA LYS A 25 12.16 -1.50 4.81
C LYS A 25 11.25 -0.87 5.89
N PRO A 26 9.93 -0.65 5.66
CA PRO A 26 9.08 -0.01 6.68
C PRO A 26 8.91 -0.85 7.95
N LYS A 27 8.97 -2.18 7.87
CA LYS A 27 8.93 -3.07 9.05
C LYS A 27 10.14 -2.87 9.96
N LYS A 28 11.34 -2.68 9.39
CA LYS A 28 12.57 -2.43 10.17
C LYS A 28 12.51 -1.13 10.97
N VAL A 29 11.98 -0.05 10.39
CA VAL A 29 11.86 1.25 11.09
C VAL A 29 10.91 1.15 12.28
N LYS A 30 9.76 0.46 12.13
CA LYS A 30 8.83 0.23 13.24
C LYS A 30 9.50 -0.57 14.37
N ILE A 31 10.27 -1.60 14.05
CA ILE A 31 10.98 -2.44 15.04
C ILE A 31 12.08 -1.65 15.74
N ILE A 32 12.92 -0.90 15.00
CA ILE A 32 14.00 -0.10 15.59
C ILE A 32 13.43 0.96 16.53
N SER A 33 12.39 1.66 16.11
CA SER A 33 11.69 2.66 16.92
C SER A 33 11.15 2.05 18.22
N PHE A 34 10.56 0.85 18.14
CA PHE A 34 10.09 0.11 19.30
C PHE A 34 11.23 -0.31 20.25
N CYS A 35 12.34 -0.80 19.71
CA CYS A 35 13.51 -1.19 20.50
C CYS A 35 14.11 0.00 21.26
N ILE A 36 14.23 1.17 20.62
CA ILE A 36 14.75 2.38 21.28
C ILE A 36 13.82 2.80 22.43
N LEU A 37 12.50 2.79 22.19
CA LEU A 37 11.51 3.13 23.21
C LEU A 37 11.57 2.19 24.42
N PHE A 38 11.73 0.89 24.15
CA PHE A 38 11.86 -0.14 25.18
C PHE A 38 13.13 0.04 26.03
N VAL A 39 14.26 0.34 25.39
CA VAL A 39 15.53 0.58 26.10
C VAL A 39 15.43 1.81 27.01
N LEU A 40 14.92 2.93 26.50
CA LEU A 40 14.72 4.16 27.30
C LEU A 40 13.77 3.93 28.48
N PHE A 41 12.74 3.12 28.29
CA PHE A 41 11.80 2.78 29.34
C PHE A 41 12.42 1.90 30.43
N SER A 42 13.14 0.85 30.03
CA SER A 42 13.85 -0.03 30.97
C SER A 42 14.88 0.73 31.81
N ALA A 43 15.60 1.68 31.20
CA ALA A 43 16.54 2.55 31.90
C ALA A 43 15.84 3.48 32.89
N SER A 44 14.68 4.04 32.52
CA SER A 44 13.88 4.91 33.41
C SER A 44 13.37 4.17 34.64
N ILE A 45 12.88 2.92 34.49
CA ILE A 45 12.45 2.09 35.62
C ILE A 45 13.64 1.76 36.53
N ALA A 46 14.78 1.34 35.95
CA ALA A 46 15.97 0.98 36.71
C ALA A 46 16.49 2.16 37.54
N TYR A 47 16.51 3.37 36.96
CA TYR A 47 16.92 4.60 37.64
C TYR A 47 16.00 4.93 38.83
N LEU A 48 14.69 4.85 38.64
CA LEU A 48 13.73 5.18 39.70
C LEU A 48 13.69 4.13 40.82
N TYR A 49 13.91 2.86 40.49
CA TYR A 49 14.07 1.80 41.47
C TYR A 49 15.28 2.07 42.38
N TYR A 50 16.42 2.45 41.79
CA TYR A 50 17.64 2.77 42.52
C TYR A 50 17.48 3.98 43.45
N GLN A 51 16.77 5.03 43.01
CA GLN A 51 16.71 6.27 43.76
C GLN A 51 15.74 6.25 44.95
N ASN A 52 14.56 5.62 44.81
CA ASN A 52 13.47 5.86 45.76
C ASN A 52 12.74 4.59 46.23
N SER A 53 13.04 3.40 45.66
CA SER A 53 12.36 2.11 45.95
C SER A 53 10.82 2.17 46.04
N ASN A 54 10.21 3.19 45.43
CA ASN A 54 8.80 3.49 45.60
C ASN A 54 7.98 2.66 44.60
N ILE A 55 7.40 1.58 45.12
CA ILE A 55 6.63 0.60 44.34
C ILE A 55 5.45 1.24 43.62
N TYR A 56 4.78 2.23 44.22
CA TYR A 56 3.62 2.89 43.62
C TYR A 56 3.99 3.70 42.37
N LEU A 57 5.15 4.38 42.38
CA LEU A 57 5.64 5.10 41.20
C LEU A 57 6.00 4.15 40.06
N ILE A 58 6.57 2.99 40.38
CA ILE A 58 6.91 1.96 39.38
C ILE A 58 5.63 1.43 38.71
N ILE A 59 4.59 1.09 39.50
CA ILE A 59 3.31 0.62 38.97
C ILE A 59 2.66 1.67 38.06
N PHE A 60 2.65 2.93 38.48
CA PHE A 60 2.12 4.02 37.66
C PHE A 60 2.84 4.15 36.32
N LEU A 61 4.17 4.07 36.30
CA LEU A 61 4.97 4.15 35.07
C LEU A 61 4.75 2.99 34.12
N VAL A 62 4.58 1.78 34.65
CA VAL A 62 4.26 0.59 33.84
C VAL A 62 2.92 0.78 33.13
N ILE A 63 1.89 1.24 33.85
CA ILE A 63 0.57 1.51 33.27
C ILE A 63 0.65 2.66 32.25
N PHE A 64 1.32 3.75 32.61
CA PHE A 64 1.52 4.90 31.72
C PHE A 64 2.22 4.49 30.42
N TYR A 65 3.25 3.66 30.51
CA TYR A 65 3.97 3.16 29.34
C TYR A 65 3.13 2.25 28.46
N ALA A 66 2.30 1.38 29.04
CA ALA A 66 1.38 0.55 28.27
C ALA A 66 0.41 1.42 27.45
N VAL A 67 -0.14 2.48 28.06
CA VAL A 67 -0.99 3.47 27.37
C VAL A 67 -0.20 4.23 26.31
N PHE A 68 1.01 4.69 26.63
CA PHE A 68 1.87 5.43 25.71
C PHE A 68 2.25 4.59 24.49
N LEU A 69 2.61 3.32 24.68
CA LEU A 69 2.95 2.38 23.61
C LEU A 69 1.75 2.17 22.68
N PHE A 70 0.55 2.00 23.24
CA PHE A 70 -0.68 1.90 22.45
C PHE A 70 -0.94 3.15 21.59
N LEU A 71 -0.77 4.34 22.18
CA LEU A 71 -0.90 5.60 21.45
C LEU A 71 0.19 5.78 20.40
N PHE A 72 1.42 5.35 20.70
CA PHE A 72 2.57 5.45 19.81
C PHE A 72 2.41 4.57 18.56
N LEU A 73 1.92 3.35 18.72
CA LEU A 73 1.62 2.47 17.58
C LEU A 73 0.57 3.11 16.66
N LYS A 74 -0.52 3.64 17.25
CA LYS A 74 -1.54 4.38 16.49
C LYS A 74 -0.97 5.61 15.81
N PHE A 75 -0.05 6.32 16.45
CA PHE A 75 0.60 7.50 15.90
C PHE A 75 1.46 7.17 14.68
N ILE A 76 2.24 6.08 14.74
CA ILE A 76 3.04 5.62 13.59
C ILE A 76 2.12 5.30 12.41
N ASP A 77 1.04 4.56 12.65
CA ASP A 77 0.09 4.21 11.59
C ASP A 77 -0.53 5.47 11.00
N TYR A 78 -0.94 6.44 11.82
CA TYR A 78 -1.44 7.73 11.36
C TYR A 78 -0.41 8.50 10.51
N CYS A 79 0.83 8.62 10.97
CA CYS A 79 1.90 9.28 10.22
C CYS A 79 2.15 8.61 8.87
N PHE A 80 2.09 7.28 8.84
CA PHE A 80 2.26 6.51 7.62
C PHE A 80 1.11 6.74 6.62
N GLU A 81 -0.13 6.73 7.09
CA GLU A 81 -1.29 7.04 6.23
C GLU A 81 -1.23 8.48 5.69
N LYS A 82 -0.82 9.44 6.53
CA LYS A 82 -0.62 10.83 6.11
C LYS A 82 0.49 10.97 5.07
N PHE A 83 1.58 10.21 5.20
CA PHE A 83 2.65 10.18 4.20
C PHE A 83 2.15 9.64 2.86
N ILE A 84 1.38 8.56 2.86
CA ILE A 84 0.81 7.98 1.63
C ILE A 84 -0.10 9.00 0.94
N ARG A 85 -1.02 9.64 1.68
CA ARG A 85 -1.90 10.67 1.11
C ARG A 85 -1.13 11.80 0.44
N LYS A 86 -0.14 12.37 1.14
CA LYS A 86 0.74 13.40 0.56
C LYS A 86 1.49 12.94 -0.68
N TYR A 87 1.94 11.68 -0.70
CA TYR A 87 2.62 11.11 -1.85
C TYR A 87 1.68 10.96 -3.06
N ILE A 88 0.42 10.57 -2.82
CA ILE A 88 -0.62 10.48 -3.85
C ILE A 88 -0.97 11.86 -4.40
N GLU A 89 -1.22 12.83 -3.53
CA GLU A 89 -1.49 14.22 -3.91
C GLU A 89 -0.35 14.84 -4.70
N LYS A 90 0.90 14.49 -4.43
CA LYS A 90 2.05 15.07 -5.14
C LYS A 90 2.29 14.43 -6.51
N ASN A 91 2.11 13.12 -6.65
CA ASN A 91 2.55 12.38 -7.84
C ASN A 91 1.42 11.86 -8.73
N TYR A 92 0.20 11.70 -8.19
CA TYR A 92 -0.91 11.05 -8.86
C TYR A 92 -2.17 11.93 -8.93
N PHE A 93 -2.10 13.20 -8.50
CA PHE A 93 -3.24 14.11 -8.53
C PHE A 93 -3.90 14.18 -9.91
N ASP A 94 -3.08 14.27 -10.97
CA ASP A 94 -3.54 14.35 -12.35
C ASP A 94 -4.17 13.04 -12.86
N LEU A 95 -4.02 11.92 -12.15
CA LEU A 95 -4.56 10.62 -12.50
C LEU A 95 -5.87 10.31 -11.77
N ILE A 96 -6.15 11.01 -10.67
CA ILE A 96 -7.36 10.80 -9.87
C ILE A 96 -8.58 11.32 -10.64
N GLY A 97 -9.61 10.49 -10.76
CA GLY A 97 -10.87 10.83 -11.42
C GLY A 97 -10.85 10.69 -12.95
N LYS A 98 -9.71 10.35 -13.55
CA LYS A 98 -9.65 10.01 -14.98
C LYS A 98 -10.22 8.61 -15.22
N VAL A 99 -10.93 8.47 -16.33
CA VAL A 99 -11.42 7.19 -16.82
C VAL A 99 -10.35 6.58 -17.72
N PHE A 100 -9.89 5.40 -17.34
CA PHE A 100 -8.95 4.61 -18.10
C PHE A 100 -9.72 3.56 -18.89
N SER A 101 -9.29 3.34 -20.11
CA SER A 101 -9.77 2.27 -20.96
C SER A 101 -8.65 1.26 -21.19
N PHE A 102 -8.97 0.00 -20.95
CA PHE A 102 -8.06 -1.12 -21.03
C PHE A 102 -8.62 -2.09 -22.06
N GLU A 103 -7.97 -2.15 -23.21
CA GLU A 103 -8.37 -2.97 -24.33
C GLU A 103 -7.41 -4.13 -24.52
N ILE A 104 -7.91 -5.35 -24.36
CA ILE A 104 -7.15 -6.58 -24.57
C ILE A 104 -7.44 -7.08 -25.98
N LEU A 105 -6.39 -7.16 -26.80
CA LEU A 105 -6.34 -7.86 -28.08
C LEU A 105 -5.45 -9.12 -27.94
N GLU A 106 -5.51 -10.02 -28.91
CA GLU A 106 -4.80 -11.32 -28.86
C GLU A 106 -3.29 -11.16 -28.61
N ASN A 107 -2.65 -10.20 -29.27
CA ASN A 107 -1.19 -9.98 -29.22
C ASN A 107 -0.75 -8.73 -28.43
N GLN A 108 -1.69 -7.86 -28.05
CA GLN A 108 -1.37 -6.58 -27.42
C GLN A 108 -2.46 -6.11 -26.46
N ILE A 109 -2.05 -5.35 -25.47
CA ILE A 109 -2.91 -4.65 -24.52
C ILE A 109 -2.75 -3.15 -24.79
N ILE A 110 -3.85 -2.47 -25.04
CA ILE A 110 -3.90 -1.03 -25.23
C ILE A 110 -4.48 -0.41 -23.96
N PHE A 111 -3.72 0.48 -23.34
CA PHE A 111 -4.16 1.26 -22.21
C PHE A 111 -4.28 2.72 -22.63
N SER A 112 -5.47 3.30 -22.53
CA SER A 112 -5.69 4.70 -22.92
C SER A 112 -6.47 5.46 -21.87
N VAL A 113 -6.25 6.77 -21.83
CA VAL A 113 -7.02 7.69 -20.98
C VAL A 113 -8.13 8.29 -21.83
N GLN A 114 -9.39 8.14 -21.42
CA GLN A 114 -10.54 8.52 -22.26
C GLN A 114 -10.61 10.03 -22.58
N ASN A 115 -9.88 10.86 -21.82
CA ASN A 115 -9.79 12.31 -21.96
C ASN A 115 -8.33 12.83 -22.01
N GLY A 116 -7.38 12.02 -22.50
CA GLY A 116 -5.98 12.48 -22.61
C GLY A 116 -5.21 11.78 -23.72
N ASP A 117 -4.07 12.35 -24.11
CA ASP A 117 -3.22 11.86 -25.21
C ASP A 117 -2.38 10.63 -24.87
N LEU A 118 -2.58 10.05 -23.68
CA LEU A 118 -1.82 8.90 -23.20
C LEU A 118 -2.47 7.61 -23.69
N GLU A 119 -1.90 7.07 -24.76
CA GLU A 119 -2.17 5.72 -25.26
C GLU A 119 -0.89 4.88 -25.14
N LEU A 120 -0.89 3.90 -24.25
CA LEU A 120 0.18 2.94 -24.03
C LEU A 120 -0.18 1.62 -24.71
N LYS A 121 0.59 1.26 -25.74
CA LYS A 121 0.47 -0.04 -26.40
C LYS A 121 1.53 -0.98 -25.84
N ILE A 122 1.08 -2.03 -25.18
CA ILE A 122 1.91 -3.01 -24.49
C ILE A 122 1.75 -4.35 -25.20
N LYS A 123 2.85 -4.88 -25.74
CA LYS A 123 2.86 -6.24 -26.30
C LYS A 123 2.69 -7.27 -25.19
N ARG A 124 1.93 -8.33 -25.44
CA ARG A 124 1.65 -9.38 -24.45
C ARG A 124 2.92 -10.08 -23.93
N GLU A 125 3.93 -10.21 -24.79
CA GLU A 125 5.27 -10.75 -24.45
C GLU A 125 6.02 -9.95 -23.38
N LEU A 126 5.61 -8.71 -23.12
CA LEU A 126 6.23 -7.85 -22.10
C LEU A 126 5.62 -8.08 -20.71
N ILE A 127 4.54 -8.85 -20.60
CA ILE A 127 3.93 -9.23 -19.33
C ILE A 127 4.78 -10.36 -18.74
N LEU A 128 5.44 -10.07 -17.62
CA LEU A 128 6.30 -11.02 -16.93
C LEU A 128 5.53 -11.90 -15.96
N ASP A 129 4.57 -11.31 -15.26
CA ASP A 129 3.83 -11.99 -14.19
C ASP A 129 2.50 -11.30 -13.94
N THR A 130 1.58 -12.07 -13.36
CA THR A 130 0.28 -11.59 -12.91
C THR A 130 -0.03 -12.03 -11.50
N ILE A 131 -0.22 -11.03 -10.64
CA ILE A 131 -0.56 -11.26 -9.25
C ILE A 131 -2.04 -10.95 -9.07
N ASP A 132 -2.82 -12.01 -8.82
CA ASP A 132 -4.24 -11.89 -8.53
C ASP A 132 -4.44 -11.74 -7.01
N GLU A 133 -4.77 -10.53 -6.57
CA GLU A 133 -5.03 -10.15 -5.19
C GLU A 133 -6.55 -10.01 -4.95
N LYS A 134 -6.98 -10.01 -3.69
CA LYS A 134 -8.42 -10.06 -3.34
C LYS A 134 -9.22 -8.93 -4.01
N ASN A 135 -8.66 -7.73 -4.07
CA ASN A 135 -9.32 -6.53 -4.56
C ASN A 135 -8.72 -5.99 -5.87
N TYR A 136 -7.57 -6.52 -6.30
CA TYR A 136 -6.75 -5.94 -7.37
C TYR A 136 -6.11 -7.03 -8.22
N ILE A 137 -5.90 -6.73 -9.50
CA ILE A 137 -5.06 -7.53 -10.38
C ILE A 137 -3.84 -6.67 -10.74
N PHE A 138 -2.65 -7.23 -10.53
CA PHE A 138 -1.39 -6.59 -10.93
C PHE A 138 -0.80 -7.29 -12.14
N LEU A 139 -0.55 -6.53 -13.20
CA LEU A 139 0.17 -6.98 -14.38
C LEU A 139 1.59 -6.41 -14.30
N LEU A 140 2.58 -7.27 -14.08
CA LEU A 140 3.97 -6.87 -13.99
C LEU A 140 4.59 -6.88 -15.39
N LEU A 141 5.18 -5.76 -15.80
CA LEU A 141 5.75 -5.57 -17.12
C LEU A 141 7.28 -5.55 -17.03
N ARG A 142 7.96 -6.03 -18.08
CA ARG A 142 9.43 -6.17 -18.15
C ARG A 142 10.25 -4.88 -17.94
N LYS A 143 9.62 -3.70 -18.01
CA LYS A 143 10.28 -2.39 -17.89
C LYS A 143 10.10 -1.72 -16.52
N ASP A 144 9.95 -2.47 -15.43
CA ASP A 144 9.66 -1.96 -14.08
C ASP A 144 8.32 -1.19 -13.96
N PHE A 145 7.41 -1.40 -14.90
CA PHE A 145 6.05 -0.89 -14.84
C PHE A 145 5.12 -1.98 -14.32
N ALA A 146 4.19 -1.61 -13.44
CA ALA A 146 3.08 -2.46 -13.05
C ALA A 146 1.78 -1.75 -13.39
N LEU A 147 0.92 -2.40 -14.14
CA LEU A 147 -0.46 -1.95 -14.30
C LEU A 147 -1.28 -2.58 -13.16
N PHE A 148 -2.09 -1.75 -12.52
CA PHE A 148 -3.00 -2.21 -11.49
C PHE A 148 -4.43 -1.98 -11.97
N ILE A 149 -5.27 -2.99 -11.78
CA ILE A 149 -6.67 -2.94 -12.21
C ILE A 149 -7.55 -3.23 -10.98
N PRO A 150 -8.40 -2.27 -10.54
CA PRO A 150 -9.30 -2.47 -9.42
C PRO A 150 -10.47 -3.38 -9.81
N LYS A 151 -10.64 -4.49 -9.08
CA LYS A 151 -11.74 -5.45 -9.30
C LYS A 151 -13.12 -4.87 -9.04
N SER A 152 -13.23 -3.87 -8.16
CA SER A 152 -14.50 -3.23 -7.80
C SER A 152 -15.13 -2.42 -8.93
N GLU A 153 -14.35 -2.02 -9.93
CA GLU A 153 -14.82 -1.24 -11.09
C GLU A 153 -15.03 -2.14 -12.33
N LEU A 154 -14.77 -3.45 -12.21
CA LEU A 154 -14.93 -4.45 -13.27
C LEU A 154 -16.30 -5.13 -13.14
N SER A 155 -16.95 -5.41 -14.27
CA SER A 155 -18.11 -6.31 -14.29
C SER A 155 -17.66 -7.76 -14.04
N GLU A 156 -18.52 -8.61 -13.48
CA GLU A 156 -18.20 -10.03 -13.23
C GLU A 156 -17.76 -10.76 -14.51
N LYS A 157 -18.36 -10.39 -15.66
CA LYS A 157 -17.98 -10.93 -16.97
C LYS A 157 -16.54 -10.55 -17.34
N ASP A 158 -16.20 -9.26 -17.23
CA ASP A 158 -14.87 -8.74 -17.54
C ASP A 158 -13.79 -9.34 -16.63
N LEU A 159 -14.14 -9.56 -15.36
CA LEU A 159 -13.26 -10.16 -14.36
C LEU A 159 -12.97 -11.63 -14.69
N SER A 160 -14.00 -12.39 -15.08
CA SER A 160 -13.86 -13.80 -15.49
C SER A 160 -13.05 -13.96 -16.79
N GLU A 161 -13.20 -13.04 -17.74
CA GLU A 161 -12.44 -13.03 -18.99
C GLU A 161 -11.00 -12.60 -18.76
N LEU A 162 -10.75 -11.58 -17.93
CA LEU A 162 -9.41 -11.23 -17.48
C LEU A 162 -8.72 -12.43 -16.86
N GLN A 163 -9.35 -13.11 -15.89
CA GLN A 163 -8.76 -14.28 -15.25
C GLN A 163 -8.42 -15.39 -16.27
N LYS A 164 -9.31 -15.68 -17.22
CA LYS A 164 -9.03 -16.65 -18.29
C LYS A 164 -7.81 -16.25 -19.13
N LEU A 165 -7.71 -14.97 -19.49
CA LEU A 165 -6.61 -14.45 -20.30
C LEU A 165 -5.26 -14.46 -19.55
N LEU A 166 -5.31 -14.35 -18.22
CA LEU A 166 -4.13 -14.38 -17.36
C LEU A 166 -3.67 -15.80 -17.02
N ILE A 167 -4.59 -16.77 -16.92
CA ILE A 167 -4.28 -18.20 -16.70
C ILE A 167 -3.70 -18.87 -17.96
N LEU A 168 -3.97 -18.32 -19.15
CA LEU A 168 -3.49 -18.84 -20.44
C LEU A 168 -2.04 -18.43 -20.79
N ASN A 169 -1.35 -17.71 -19.90
CA ASN A 169 0.06 -17.30 -20.06
C ASN A 169 0.98 -18.12 -19.15
#